data_AF-D4XWQ2-F1
#
_entry.id   AF-D4XWQ2-F1
#
_cell.length_a   1.000
_cell.length_b   1.000
_cell.length_c   1.000
_cell.angle_alpha   90.00
_cell.angle_beta   90.00
_cell.angle_gamma   90.00
#
_symmetry.space_group_name_H-M   'P 1'
#
loop_
_entity.id
_entity.type
_entity.pdbx_description
1 polymer ?
#
loop_
_entity_poly.entity_id
_entity_poly.type
_entity_poly.pdbx_seq_one_letter_code
_entity_poly.pdbx_strand_id
1 'polypeptide(L)'
;MKTKKLILGLALATLAPLSAIAIVSCESDPYAKLETKLTEMNKKIDDATKKDPVKGFALGVVKLGVTAQLEAVKQLRKLTPEQRKQAEDASKAATGKTLAQGVEEFLKITEKSLAETLAK
;
A
#
# COMPACT_ATOMS: atom_id res chain seq x y z
N MET A 1 -2.14 -30.92 -37.35
CA MET A 1 -1.34 -31.41 -36.21
C MET A 1 -0.71 -30.21 -35.50
N LYS A 2 -0.93 -30.11 -34.17
CA LYS A 2 0.05 -29.75 -33.10
C LYS A 2 0.72 -28.34 -33.17
N THR A 3 0.86 -27.53 -32.11
CA THR A 3 0.72 -27.75 -30.65
C THR A 3 0.78 -26.41 -29.90
N LYS A 4 0.19 -26.41 -28.69
CA LYS A 4 0.21 -25.41 -27.62
C LYS A 4 1.57 -25.31 -26.89
N LYS A 5 1.68 -24.26 -26.03
CA LYS A 5 2.54 -24.05 -24.81
C LYS A 5 3.77 -23.14 -25.03
N LEU A 6 3.87 -22.00 -24.33
CA LEU A 6 4.36 -21.76 -22.94
C LEU A 6 5.91 -21.79 -22.86
N ILE A 7 6.50 -21.06 -21.88
CA ILE A 7 7.94 -20.85 -21.53
C ILE A 7 8.37 -19.43 -21.97
N LEU A 8 8.45 -18.38 -21.13
CA LEU A 8 9.14 -18.17 -19.84
C LEU A 8 10.60 -18.61 -19.84
N GLY A 9 11.51 -17.66 -20.09
CA GLY A 9 12.84 -17.70 -19.50
C GLY A 9 14.00 -17.50 -20.47
N LEU A 10 14.89 -16.61 -20.03
CA LEU A 10 16.35 -16.73 -20.17
C LEU A 10 16.96 -16.31 -21.52
N ALA A 11 17.49 -15.08 -21.56
CA ALA A 11 18.92 -14.80 -21.81
C ALA A 11 19.14 -13.34 -22.25
N LEU A 12 19.74 -12.51 -21.38
CA LEU A 12 21.03 -11.90 -21.69
C LEU A 12 21.64 -11.30 -20.42
N ALA A 13 22.46 -12.12 -19.76
CA ALA A 13 23.57 -11.62 -18.97
C ALA A 13 24.63 -11.12 -19.94
N THR A 14 25.13 -9.88 -19.79
CA THR A 14 26.55 -9.53 -19.96
C THR A 14 26.83 -8.04 -19.64
N LEU A 15 27.86 -7.87 -18.79
CA LEU A 15 28.82 -6.75 -18.72
C LEU A 15 28.49 -5.48 -17.89
N ALA A 16 28.91 -5.58 -16.61
CA ALA A 16 29.83 -4.67 -15.91
C ALA A 16 29.28 -3.40 -15.20
N PRO A 17 29.98 -2.90 -14.15
CA PRO A 17 30.66 -3.63 -13.08
C PRO A 17 30.24 -3.17 -11.67
N LEU A 18 30.46 -4.07 -10.70
CA LEU A 18 30.60 -3.78 -9.28
C LEU A 18 31.56 -2.62 -9.06
N SER A 19 31.09 -1.50 -8.51
CA SER A 19 31.85 -0.70 -7.55
C SER A 19 30.95 0.41 -6.99
N ALA A 20 30.82 0.39 -5.65
CA ALA A 20 30.51 1.51 -4.77
C ALA A 20 29.41 2.49 -5.24
N ILE A 21 28.37 2.72 -4.45
CA ILE A 21 28.45 3.74 -3.40
C ILE A 21 27.26 3.57 -2.45
N ALA A 22 27.61 3.54 -1.17
CA ALA A 22 26.84 3.95 -0.01
C ALA A 22 25.38 3.48 0.12
N ILE A 23 25.23 2.53 1.03
CA ILE A 23 24.24 2.55 2.11
C ILE A 23 23.83 4.00 2.41
N VAL A 24 22.69 4.45 1.89
CA VAL A 24 21.93 5.52 2.53
C VAL A 24 21.06 4.83 3.56
N SER A 25 21.65 4.68 4.74
CA SER A 25 20.92 4.41 5.97
C SER A 25 19.89 5.51 6.20
N CYS A 26 18.73 5.10 6.71
CA CYS A 26 17.84 5.91 7.53
C CYS A 26 17.25 7.16 6.87
N GLU A 27 16.39 6.98 5.87
CA GLU A 27 15.29 7.92 5.71
C GLU A 27 13.98 7.14 5.60
N SER A 28 13.40 6.89 6.78
CA SER A 28 11.97 6.65 7.02
C SER A 28 11.21 5.97 5.89
N ASP A 29 11.18 4.61 5.82
CA ASP A 29 10.27 3.89 4.92
C ASP A 29 8.85 4.48 5.06
N PRO A 30 8.36 5.29 4.11
CA PRO A 30 7.08 5.99 4.26
C PRO A 30 5.94 4.95 4.34
N TYR A 31 6.14 3.82 3.66
CA TYR A 31 5.28 2.65 3.68
C TYR A 31 5.21 1.94 5.03
N ALA A 32 6.30 1.92 5.82
CA ALA A 32 6.27 1.32 7.16
C ALA A 32 5.35 2.12 8.10
N LYS A 33 5.47 3.46 8.05
CA LYS A 33 4.60 4.36 8.83
C LYS A 33 3.13 4.25 8.39
N LEU A 34 2.88 4.14 7.08
CA LEU A 34 1.53 3.94 6.52
C LEU A 34 0.93 2.59 6.94
N GLU A 35 1.72 1.52 6.93
CA GLU A 35 1.29 0.20 7.38
C GLU A 35 0.85 0.23 8.86
N THR A 36 1.62 0.88 9.73
CA THR A 36 1.25 1.05 11.14
C THR A 36 -0.05 1.83 11.29
N LYS A 37 -0.20 2.97 10.59
CA LYS A 37 -1.44 3.77 10.62
C LYS A 37 -2.66 2.98 10.13
N LEU A 38 -2.54 2.26 9.01
CA LEU A 38 -3.62 1.42 8.46
C LEU A 38 -3.99 0.28 9.42
N THR A 39 -3.00 -0.32 10.09
CA THR A 39 -3.22 -1.38 11.08
C THR A 39 -3.96 -0.85 12.31
N GLU A 40 -3.55 0.32 12.82
CA GLU A 40 -4.22 0.98 13.94
C GLU A 40 -5.67 1.36 13.58
N MET A 41 -5.89 1.87 12.37
CA MET A 41 -7.21 2.22 11.88
C MET A 41 -8.12 1.00 11.71
N ASN A 42 -7.59 -0.10 11.17
CA ASN A 42 -8.33 -1.36 11.06
C ASN A 42 -8.78 -1.85 12.45
N LYS A 43 -7.90 -1.75 13.45
CA LYS A 43 -8.23 -2.07 14.84
C LYS A 43 -9.32 -1.15 15.41
N LYS A 44 -9.22 0.17 15.18
CA LYS A 44 -10.25 1.15 15.62
C LYS A 44 -11.60 0.85 14.99
N ILE A 45 -11.64 0.50 13.71
CA ILE A 45 -12.86 0.10 13.02
C ILE A 45 -13.41 -1.18 13.64
N ASP A 46 -12.58 -2.20 13.89
CA ASP A 46 -13.02 -3.43 14.54
C ASP A 46 -13.62 -3.19 15.93
N ASP A 47 -12.98 -2.35 16.74
CA ASP A 47 -13.48 -2.00 18.07
C ASP A 47 -14.77 -1.18 18.00
N ALA A 48 -14.91 -0.29 17.02
CA ALA A 48 -16.16 0.45 16.74
C ALA A 48 -17.29 -0.49 16.29
N THR A 49 -16.99 -1.46 15.43
CA THR A 49 -17.96 -2.43 14.89
C THR A 49 -18.51 -3.34 16.00
N LYS A 50 -17.66 -3.70 16.97
CA LYS A 50 -18.07 -4.48 18.16
C LYS A 50 -18.94 -3.70 19.13
N LYS A 51 -18.73 -2.38 19.24
CA LYS A 51 -19.49 -1.50 20.13
C LYS A 51 -20.87 -1.19 19.58
N ASP A 52 -20.98 -0.96 18.26
CA ASP A 52 -22.23 -0.59 17.59
C ASP A 52 -22.51 -1.48 16.36
N PRO A 53 -23.20 -2.63 16.54
CA PRO A 53 -23.49 -3.54 15.43
C PRO A 53 -24.42 -2.93 14.37
N VAL A 54 -25.24 -1.93 14.73
CA VAL A 54 -26.12 -1.20 13.80
C VAL A 54 -25.31 -0.42 12.76
N LYS A 55 -24.16 0.12 13.15
CA LYS A 55 -23.21 0.81 12.26
C LYS A 55 -22.25 -0.16 11.57
N GLY A 56 -22.33 -1.46 11.91
CA GLY A 56 -21.40 -2.47 11.46
C GLY A 56 -21.37 -2.67 9.94
N PHE A 57 -22.49 -2.43 9.24
CA PHE A 57 -22.51 -2.47 7.78
C PHE A 57 -21.69 -1.34 7.15
N ALA A 58 -21.89 -0.09 7.61
CA ALA A 58 -21.13 1.07 7.13
C ALA A 58 -19.65 0.94 7.49
N LEU A 59 -19.33 0.55 8.73
CA LEU A 59 -17.97 0.30 9.18
C LEU A 59 -17.31 -0.88 8.45
N GLY A 60 -18.08 -1.88 8.04
CA GLY A 60 -17.60 -3.02 7.25
C GLY A 60 -17.12 -2.61 5.86
N VAL A 61 -17.82 -1.70 5.18
CA VAL A 61 -17.38 -1.14 3.89
C VAL A 61 -16.08 -0.35 4.06
N VAL A 62 -15.98 0.46 5.11
CA VAL A 62 -14.76 1.20 5.43
C VAL A 62 -13.60 0.24 5.74
N LYS A 63 -13.85 -0.83 6.49
CA LYS A 63 -12.86 -1.87 6.82
C LYS A 63 -12.29 -2.54 5.57
N LEU A 64 -13.13 -2.85 4.58
CA LEU A 64 -12.69 -3.43 3.32
C LEU A 64 -11.70 -2.51 2.59
N GLY A 65 -12.00 -1.20 2.53
CA GLY A 65 -11.10 -0.21 1.93
C GLY A 65 -9.76 -0.11 2.66
N VAL A 66 -9.78 -0.06 4.00
CA VAL A 66 -8.56 -0.03 4.83
C VAL A 66 -7.73 -1.30 4.67
N THR A 67 -8.38 -2.47 4.61
CA THR A 67 -7.71 -3.76 4.44
C THR A 67 -7.05 -3.87 3.07
N ALA A 68 -7.73 -3.44 2.00
CA ALA A 68 -7.17 -3.44 0.65
C ALA A 68 -5.93 -2.53 0.56
N GLN A 69 -5.98 -1.34 1.15
CA GLN A 69 -4.83 -0.44 1.20
C GLN A 69 -3.68 -0.99 2.04
N LEU A 70 -3.99 -1.68 3.14
CA LEU A 70 -2.98 -2.34 3.98
C LEU A 70 -2.24 -3.43 3.21
N GLU A 71 -2.97 -4.24 2.45
CA GLU A 71 -2.37 -5.25 1.58
C GLU A 71 -1.54 -4.61 0.47
N ALA A 72 -2.04 -3.54 -0.17
CA ALA A 72 -1.29 -2.81 -1.18
C ALA A 72 0.04 -2.27 -0.63
N VAL A 73 0.03 -1.62 0.54
CA VAL A 73 1.25 -1.13 1.21
C VAL A 73 2.21 -2.28 1.56
N LYS A 74 1.70 -3.41 2.04
CA LYS A 74 2.53 -4.61 2.29
C LYS A 74 3.15 -5.16 1.01
N GLN A 75 2.42 -5.18 -0.11
CA GLN A 75 2.95 -5.60 -1.40
C GLN A 75 4.03 -4.63 -1.88
N LEU A 76 3.78 -3.31 -1.78
CA LEU A 76 4.78 -2.30 -2.08
C LEU A 76 6.04 -2.49 -1.23
N ARG A 77 5.91 -2.86 0.06
CA ARG A 77 7.05 -3.18 0.91
C ARG A 77 7.83 -4.43 0.48
N LYS A 78 7.20 -5.38 -0.20
CA LYS A 78 7.86 -6.59 -0.71
C LYS A 78 8.55 -6.38 -2.06
N LEU A 79 8.22 -5.30 -2.78
CA LEU A 79 8.89 -4.95 -4.03
C LEU A 79 10.34 -4.52 -3.79
N THR A 80 11.19 -4.76 -4.78
CA THR A 80 12.57 -4.26 -4.76
C THR A 80 12.58 -2.72 -4.81
N PRO A 81 13.65 -2.07 -4.34
CA PRO A 81 13.75 -0.61 -4.37
C PRO A 81 13.54 -0.02 -5.78
N GLU A 82 14.06 -0.70 -6.80
CA GLU A 82 13.92 -0.32 -8.21
C GLU A 82 12.46 -0.40 -8.69
N GLN A 83 11.75 -1.47 -8.34
CA GLN A 83 10.33 -1.63 -8.67
C GLN A 83 9.46 -0.62 -7.92
N ARG A 84 9.75 -0.35 -6.65
CA ARG A 84 9.06 0.70 -5.89
C ARG A 84 9.24 2.06 -6.54
N LYS A 85 10.46 2.40 -6.96
CA LYS A 85 10.76 3.67 -7.64
C LYS A 85 9.99 3.79 -8.95
N GLN A 86 9.95 2.73 -9.76
CA GLN A 86 9.13 2.71 -10.99
C GLN A 86 7.64 2.91 -10.69
N ALA A 87 7.11 2.29 -9.64
CA ALA A 87 5.72 2.45 -9.23
C ALA A 87 5.41 3.87 -8.72
N GLU A 88 6.33 4.48 -7.95
CA GLU A 88 6.20 5.87 -7.51
C GLU A 88 6.28 6.86 -8.68
N ASP A 89 7.23 6.66 -9.59
CA ASP A 89 7.38 7.50 -10.78
C ASP A 89 6.16 7.37 -11.69
N ALA A 90 5.63 6.15 -11.88
CA ALA A 90 4.38 5.92 -12.62
C ALA A 90 3.17 6.58 -11.94
N SER A 91 3.04 6.47 -10.61
CA SER A 91 1.99 7.14 -9.84
C SER A 91 2.07 8.65 -10.00
N LYS A 92 3.28 9.21 -9.89
CA LYS A 92 3.51 10.65 -10.00
C LYS A 92 3.26 11.15 -11.42
N ALA A 93 3.63 10.37 -12.43
CA ALA A 93 3.32 10.70 -13.83
C ALA A 93 1.82 10.64 -14.13
N ALA A 94 1.09 9.66 -13.57
CA ALA A 94 -0.33 9.47 -13.83
C ALA A 94 -1.23 10.44 -13.03
N THR A 95 -0.89 10.72 -11.77
CA THR A 95 -1.76 11.44 -10.83
C THR A 95 -1.16 12.72 -10.27
N GLY A 96 0.11 13.00 -10.55
CA GLY A 96 0.86 14.11 -9.94
C GLY A 96 1.24 13.87 -8.47
N LYS A 97 0.83 12.73 -7.87
CA LYS A 97 1.02 12.39 -6.45
C LYS A 97 1.80 11.08 -6.28
N THR A 98 2.52 10.96 -5.18
CA THR A 98 3.16 9.69 -4.81
C THR A 98 2.13 8.72 -4.24
N LEU A 99 2.41 7.41 -4.33
CA LEU A 99 1.56 6.38 -3.74
C LEU A 99 1.36 6.62 -2.24
N ALA A 100 2.42 7.03 -1.54
CA ALA A 100 2.35 7.37 -0.12
C ALA A 100 1.37 8.52 0.18
N GLN A 101 1.36 9.57 -0.65
CA GLN A 101 0.40 10.67 -0.52
C GLN A 101 -1.04 10.21 -0.73
N GLY A 102 -1.28 9.35 -1.71
CA GLY A 102 -2.62 8.79 -1.96
C GLY A 102 -3.15 7.98 -0.78
N VAL A 103 -2.31 7.13 -0.18
CA VAL A 103 -2.68 6.37 1.03
C VAL A 103 -2.90 7.30 2.22
N GLU A 104 -2.12 8.37 2.36
CA GLU A 104 -2.29 9.32 3.46
C GLU A 104 -3.57 10.16 3.33
N GLU A 105 -3.96 10.55 2.11
CA GLU A 105 -5.26 11.18 1.86
C GLU A 105 -6.42 10.23 2.19
N PHE A 106 -6.31 8.96 1.76
CA PHE A 106 -7.29 7.93 2.09
C PHE A 106 -7.44 7.74 3.61
N LEU A 107 -6.32 7.70 4.34
CA LEU A 107 -6.33 7.61 5.80
C LEU A 107 -7.09 8.80 6.43
N LYS A 108 -6.80 10.04 6.00
CA LYS A 108 -7.48 11.23 6.53
C LYS A 108 -8.98 11.21 6.27
N ILE A 109 -9.40 10.83 5.07
CA ILE A 109 -10.82 10.70 4.70
C ILE A 109 -11.48 9.63 5.57
N THR A 110 -10.80 8.51 5.78
CA THR A 110 -11.31 7.41 6.58
C THR A 110 -11.41 7.78 8.06
N GLU A 111 -10.43 8.48 8.63
CA GLU A 111 -10.49 8.99 10.00
C GLU A 111 -11.67 9.92 10.20
N LYS A 112 -11.87 10.85 9.26
CA LYS A 112 -13.01 11.77 9.29
C LYS A 112 -14.34 11.01 9.20
N SER A 113 -14.46 10.09 8.25
CA SER A 113 -15.67 9.27 8.07
C SER A 113 -15.97 8.40 9.31
N LEU A 114 -14.93 7.83 9.93
CA LEU A 114 -15.05 7.04 11.14
C LEU A 114 -15.53 7.90 12.32
N ALA A 115 -14.92 9.08 12.49
CA ALA A 115 -15.32 10.02 13.55
C ALA A 115 -16.78 10.49 13.37
N GLU A 116 -17.19 10.85 12.15
CA GLU A 116 -18.57 11.24 11.84
C GLU A 116 -19.57 10.10 12.07
N THR A 117 -19.20 8.86 11.74
CA THR A 117 -20.04 7.67 11.97
C THR A 117 -20.17 7.35 13.45
N LEU A 118 -19.12 7.57 14.24
CA LEU A 118 -19.14 7.35 15.69
C LEU A 118 -19.87 8.46 16.46
N ALA A 119 -19.86 9.70 15.94
CA ALA A 119 -20.49 10.85 16.58
C ALA A 119 -22.01 10.95 16.38
N LYS A 120 -22.57 10.29 15.36
CA LYS A 120 -24.02 10.20 15.10
C LYS A 120 -24.69 9.09 15.87
#